data_AF-A0AAW0LF28-F1
#
_entry.id   AF-A0AAW0LF28-F1
#
_cell.length_a   1.000
_cell.length_b   1.000
_cell.length_c   1.000
_cell.angle_alpha   90.00
_cell.angle_beta   90.00
_cell.angle_gamma   90.00
#
_symmetry.space_group_name_H-M   'P 1'
#
loop_
_entity.id
_entity.type
_entity.pdbx_description
1 polymer ?
#
loop_
_entity_poly.entity_id
_entity_poly.type
_entity_poly.pdbx_seq_one_letter_code
_entity_poly.pdbx_strand_id
1 'polypeptide(L)'
;MEKMHDALVAGILTSQSCHLQQIWKLDEAKSPEVNIKEAEILVKVALLCTNASPSLRPIMSKVVSMLEGRMTVLDMSPEPCTYSDDLRFKAMRDLRRQRENQSLNRS
;
A
#
# COMPACT_ATOMS: atom_id res chain seq x y z
N MET A 1 15.35 28.49 32.40
CA MET A 1 15.34 27.14 31.79
C MET A 1 14.01 26.88 31.09
N GLU A 2 12.88 27.10 31.76
CA GLU A 2 11.53 26.95 31.19
C GLU A 2 11.32 27.79 29.93
N LYS A 3 11.64 29.10 29.95
CA LYS A 3 11.54 29.97 28.75
C LYS A 3 12.42 29.56 27.56
N MET A 4 13.56 28.93 27.82
CA MET A 4 14.47 28.45 26.77
C MET A 4 13.97 27.12 26.21
N HIS A 5 13.37 26.29 27.06
CA HIS A 5 12.65 25.10 26.67
C HIS A 5 11.40 25.45 25.84
N ASP A 6 10.63 26.45 26.25
CA ASP A 6 9.44 26.90 25.52
C ASP A 6 9.79 27.51 24.16
N ALA A 7 10.88 28.28 24.08
CA ALA A 7 11.39 28.82 22.81
C ALA A 7 11.94 27.72 21.89
N LEU A 8 12.60 26.69 22.46
CA LEU A 8 13.08 25.52 21.72
C LEU A 8 11.92 24.67 21.21
N VAL A 9 10.92 24.41 22.05
CA VAL A 9 9.69 23.69 21.70
C VAL A 9 8.88 24.48 20.67
N ALA A 10 8.74 25.80 20.81
CA ALA A 10 8.10 26.65 19.81
C ALA A 10 8.87 26.68 18.47
N GLY A 11 10.21 26.69 18.50
CA GLY A 11 11.06 26.58 17.31
C GLY A 11 10.94 25.22 16.60
N ILE A 12 10.83 24.14 17.36
CA ILE A 12 10.58 22.80 16.83
C ILE A 12 9.18 22.70 16.21
N LEU A 13 8.15 23.20 16.90
CA LEU A 13 6.76 23.21 16.44
C LEU A 13 6.54 24.08 15.19
N THR A 14 7.27 25.19 15.04
CA THR A 14 7.20 26.05 13.84
C THR A 14 7.95 25.45 12.65
N SER A 15 9.07 24.73 12.85
CA SER A 15 9.76 24.04 11.75
C SER A 15 8.98 22.81 11.26
N GLN A 16 8.37 22.04 12.16
CA GLN A 16 7.47 20.93 11.81
C GLN A 16 6.15 21.44 11.20
N SER A 17 5.65 22.61 11.63
CA SER A 17 4.48 23.25 11.01
C SER A 17 4.71 23.58 9.54
N CYS A 18 5.88 24.08 9.14
CA CYS A 18 6.20 24.32 7.73
C CYS A 18 6.14 23.01 6.91
N HIS A 19 6.64 21.91 7.49
CA HIS A 19 6.68 20.60 6.85
C HIS A 19 5.29 19.95 6.70
N LEU A 20 4.42 20.13 7.70
CA LEU A 20 3.04 19.63 7.68
C LEU A 20 2.09 20.52 6.87
N GLN A 21 2.32 21.83 6.85
CA GLN A 21 1.55 22.78 6.03
C GLN A 21 1.68 22.47 4.53
N GLN A 22 2.83 21.98 4.07
CA GLN A 22 2.99 21.55 2.67
C GLN A 22 2.12 20.33 2.35
N ILE A 23 2.00 19.37 3.28
CA ILE A 23 1.18 18.16 3.11
C ILE A 23 -0.31 18.50 3.08
N TRP A 24 -0.79 19.36 3.99
CA TRP A 24 -2.20 19.77 4.00
C TRP A 24 -2.57 20.67 2.82
N LYS A 25 -1.60 21.39 2.24
CA LYS A 25 -1.82 22.22 1.06
C LYS A 25 -1.94 21.43 -0.25
N LEU A 26 -1.61 20.14 -0.24
CA LEU A 26 -1.96 19.22 -1.35
C LEU A 26 -3.45 18.85 -1.36
N ASP A 27 -4.15 18.97 -0.22
CA ASP A 27 -5.54 18.54 -0.07
C ASP A 27 -6.54 19.61 -0.53
N GLU A 28 -6.09 20.87 -0.69
CA GLU A 28 -6.90 21.98 -1.22
C GLU A 28 -6.88 22.08 -2.76
N ALA A 29 -6.18 21.14 -3.42
CA ALA A 29 -6.39 20.87 -4.83
C ALA A 29 -7.66 20.02 -4.95
N LYS A 30 -8.81 20.72 -5.08
CA LYS A 30 -10.09 20.25 -5.62
C LYS A 30 -10.04 18.77 -6.01
N SER A 31 -10.63 17.90 -5.17
CA SER A 31 -10.70 16.45 -5.43
C SER A 31 -10.98 16.26 -6.91
N PRO A 32 -10.01 15.74 -7.71
CA PRO A 32 -10.23 15.57 -9.12
C PRO A 32 -11.46 14.70 -9.25
N GLU A 33 -12.36 15.04 -10.17
CA GLU A 33 -13.56 14.23 -10.40
C GLU A 33 -13.09 12.86 -10.88
N VAL A 34 -12.95 11.92 -9.94
CA VAL A 34 -12.35 10.61 -10.22
C VAL A 34 -13.38 9.79 -10.98
N ASN A 35 -13.04 9.42 -12.21
CA ASN A 35 -13.82 8.44 -12.94
C ASN A 35 -13.70 7.09 -12.24
N ILE A 36 -14.76 6.69 -11.53
CA ILE A 36 -14.82 5.44 -10.77
C ILE A 36 -14.42 4.23 -11.63
N LYS A 37 -14.80 4.21 -12.92
CA LYS A 37 -14.49 3.09 -13.82
C LYS A 37 -12.99 3.01 -14.15
N GLU A 38 -12.35 4.16 -14.36
CA GLU A 38 -10.91 4.23 -14.62
C GLU A 38 -10.13 3.85 -13.36
N ALA A 39 -10.57 4.33 -12.19
CA ALA A 39 -10.00 3.94 -10.90
C ALA A 39 -10.15 2.42 -10.65
N GLU A 40 -11.31 1.83 -10.96
CA GLU A 40 -11.52 0.40 -10.85
C GLU A 40 -10.57 -0.40 -11.75
N ILE A 41 -10.35 0.05 -12.99
CA ILE A 41 -9.38 -0.57 -13.92
C ILE A 41 -7.97 -0.48 -13.35
N LEU A 42 -7.55 0.70 -12.89
CA LEU A 42 -6.22 0.92 -12.31
C LEU A 42 -5.96 0.01 -11.12
N VAL A 43 -6.93 -0.12 -10.20
CA VAL A 43 -6.81 -1.00 -9.02
C VAL A 43 -6.68 -2.47 -9.44
N LYS A 44 -7.49 -2.93 -10.40
CA LYS A 44 -7.39 -4.32 -10.90
C LYS A 44 -6.05 -4.59 -11.58
N VAL A 45 -5.58 -3.66 -12.41
CA VAL A 45 -4.26 -3.76 -13.07
C VAL A 45 -3.12 -3.78 -12.05
N ALA A 46 -3.17 -2.91 -11.03
CA ALA A 46 -2.17 -2.87 -9.96
C ALA A 46 -2.11 -4.20 -9.19
N LEU A 47 -3.26 -4.80 -8.88
CA LEU A 47 -3.35 -6.10 -8.23
C LEU A 47 -2.69 -7.22 -9.07
N LEU A 48 -2.91 -7.20 -10.38
CA LEU A 48 -2.30 -8.16 -11.32
C LEU A 48 -0.78 -8.00 -11.42
N CYS A 49 -0.29 -6.75 -11.52
CA CYS A 49 1.14 -6.45 -11.62
C CYS A 49 1.92 -6.82 -10.34
N THR A 50 1.25 -6.77 -9.18
CA THR A 50 1.86 -7.07 -7.87
C THR A 50 1.66 -8.51 -7.42
N ASN A 51 1.19 -9.40 -8.30
CA ASN A 51 0.97 -10.80 -7.97
C ASN A 51 2.26 -11.46 -7.42
N ALA A 52 2.11 -12.25 -6.36
CA ALA A 52 3.22 -12.94 -5.71
C ALA A 52 3.92 -13.93 -6.67
N SER A 53 3.16 -14.55 -7.57
CA SER A 53 3.68 -15.43 -8.62
C SER A 53 4.15 -14.59 -9.82
N PRO A 54 5.44 -14.59 -10.17
CA PRO A 54 5.96 -13.83 -11.31
C PRO A 54 5.30 -14.22 -12.64
N SER A 55 4.97 -15.50 -12.81
CA SER A 55 4.36 -16.03 -14.05
C SER A 55 2.93 -15.54 -14.27
N LEU A 56 2.26 -15.06 -13.22
CA LEU A 56 0.91 -14.49 -13.32
C LEU A 56 0.92 -12.97 -13.55
N ARG A 57 2.08 -12.32 -13.43
CA ARG A 57 2.20 -10.89 -13.71
C ARG A 57 2.07 -10.65 -15.21
N PRO A 58 1.26 -9.70 -15.65
CA PRO A 58 1.12 -9.38 -17.07
C PRO A 58 2.40 -8.75 -17.62
N ILE A 59 2.66 -9.01 -18.91
CA ILE A 59 3.68 -8.27 -19.66
C ILE A 59 3.26 -6.79 -19.81
N MET A 60 4.25 -5.89 -19.91
CA MET A 60 3.98 -4.44 -19.94
C MET A 60 3.09 -4.00 -21.10
N SER A 61 3.20 -4.62 -22.28
CA SER A 61 2.32 -4.32 -23.42
C SER A 61 0.85 -4.66 -23.13
N LYS A 62 0.61 -5.72 -22.35
CA LYS A 62 -0.72 -6.15 -21.90
C LYS A 62 -1.28 -5.14 -20.90
N VAL A 63 -0.45 -4.70 -19.95
CA VAL A 63 -0.79 -3.63 -18.98
C VAL A 63 -1.18 -2.34 -19.70
N VAL A 64 -0.35 -1.88 -20.64
CA VAL A 64 -0.60 -0.65 -21.41
C VAL A 64 -1.91 -0.76 -22.21
N SER A 65 -2.17 -1.90 -22.85
CA SER A 65 -3.44 -2.13 -23.56
C SER A 65 -4.68 -2.12 -22.65
N MET A 66 -4.56 -2.54 -21.38
CA MET A 66 -5.64 -2.44 -20.39
C MET A 66 -5.89 -0.98 -19.99
N LEU A 67 -4.82 -0.21 -19.77
CA LEU A 67 -4.91 1.19 -19.36
C LEU A 67 -5.43 2.11 -20.46
N GLU A 68 -5.12 1.80 -21.72
CA GLU A 68 -5.66 2.53 -22.88
C GLU A 68 -7.09 2.07 -23.27
N GLY A 69 -7.70 1.17 -22.50
CA GLY A 69 -9.05 0.68 -22.74
C GLY A 69 -9.20 -0.20 -23.98
N ARG A 70 -8.10 -0.64 -24.60
CA ARG A 70 -8.11 -1.54 -25.76
C ARG A 70 -8.39 -3.00 -25.40
N MET A 71 -8.33 -3.35 -24.12
CA MET A 71 -8.57 -4.70 -23.61
C MET A 71 -9.16 -4.66 -22.20
N THR A 72 -10.13 -5.53 -21.91
CA THR A 72 -10.81 -5.58 -20.60
C THR A 72 -9.98 -6.36 -19.58
N VAL A 73 -10.08 -5.97 -18.30
CA VAL A 73 -9.34 -6.61 -17.20
C VAL A 73 -9.99 -7.94 -16.75
N LEU A 74 -11.25 -8.18 -17.13
CA LEU A 74 -12.08 -9.31 -16.69
C LEU A 74 -11.61 -10.69 -17.18
N ASP A 75 -10.69 -10.75 -18.14
CA ASP A 75 -10.18 -12.01 -18.69
C ASP A 75 -9.15 -12.71 -17.77
N MET A 76 -8.97 -12.21 -16.54
CA MET A 76 -8.03 -12.74 -15.55
C MET A 76 -8.66 -12.81 -14.16
N SER A 77 -9.91 -13.28 -14.07
CA SER A 77 -10.48 -13.71 -12.79
C SER A 77 -9.51 -14.68 -12.13
N PRO A 78 -8.87 -14.33 -11.00
CA PRO A 78 -8.31 -15.37 -10.18
C PRO A 78 -9.54 -16.12 -9.66
N GLU A 79 -9.75 -17.35 -10.12
CA GLU A 79 -10.34 -18.40 -9.28
C GLU A 79 -9.92 -18.10 -7.85
N PRO A 80 -10.86 -17.99 -6.88
CA PRO A 80 -10.56 -17.56 -5.53
C PRO A 80 -9.42 -18.43 -5.04
N CYS A 81 -8.21 -17.87 -5.10
CA CYS A 81 -7.04 -18.58 -4.67
C CYS A 81 -7.35 -18.85 -3.21
N THR A 82 -7.44 -20.11 -2.82
CA THR A 82 -7.49 -20.49 -1.43
C THR A 82 -6.15 -20.05 -0.84
N TYR A 83 -6.04 -18.74 -0.56
CA TYR A 83 -4.84 -18.05 -0.11
C TYR A 83 -4.33 -18.63 1.23
N SER A 84 -5.18 -19.43 1.87
CA SER A 84 -4.89 -20.33 2.98
C SER A 84 -3.72 -21.30 2.73
N ASP A 85 -3.52 -21.79 1.50
CA ASP A 85 -2.60 -22.90 1.23
C ASP A 85 -1.23 -22.47 0.68
N ASP A 86 -0.96 -21.16 0.58
CA ASP A 86 0.40 -20.70 0.30
C ASP A 86 1.31 -21.13 1.47
N LEU A 87 2.13 -22.15 1.24
CA LEU A 87 3.13 -22.67 2.19
C LEU A 87 3.99 -21.55 2.78
N ARG A 88 4.22 -20.48 2.01
CA ARG A 88 4.94 -19.29 2.45
C ARG A 88 4.18 -18.52 3.53
N PHE A 89 2.87 -18.35 3.37
CA PHE A 89 2.02 -17.70 4.37
C PHE A 89 1.93 -18.55 5.65
N LYS A 90 1.81 -19.86 5.49
CA LYS A 90 1.83 -20.81 6.61
C LYS A 90 3.15 -20.73 7.39
N ALA A 91 4.29 -20.79 6.70
CA ALA A 91 5.61 -20.65 7.30
C ALA A 91 5.80 -19.31 8.03
N MET A 92 5.28 -18.20 7.47
CA MET A 92 5.34 -16.89 8.12
C MET A 92 4.52 -16.84 9.42
N ARG A 93 3.33 -17.45 9.46
CA ARG A 93 2.53 -17.54 10.68
C ARG A 93 3.18 -18.44 11.72
N ASP A 94 3.76 -19.55 11.31
CA ASP A 94 4.43 -20.50 12.19
C ASP A 94 5.67 -19.87 12.84
N LEU A 95 6.48 -19.10 12.08
CA LEU A 95 7.61 -18.35 12.62
C LEU A 95 7.19 -17.33 13.68
N ARG A 96 6.07 -16.61 13.46
CA ARG A 96 5.53 -15.65 14.43
C ARG A 96 5.12 -16.35 15.73
N ARG A 97 4.38 -17.46 15.61
CA ARG A 97 3.99 -18.30 16.76
C ARG A 97 5.20 -18.83 17.53
N GLN A 98 6.24 -19.28 16.83
CA GLN A 98 7.46 -19.77 17.46
C GLN A 98 8.16 -18.65 18.25
N ARG A 99 8.21 -17.42 17.71
CA ARG A 99 8.78 -16.25 18.39
C ARG A 99 7.98 -15.88 19.64
N GLU A 100 6.65 -15.88 19.57
CA GLU A 100 5.77 -15.61 20.72
C GLU A 100 5.94 -16.66 21.83
N ASN A 101 6.00 -17.94 21.47
CA ASN A 101 6.24 -19.02 22.41
C ASN A 101 7.63 -18.91 23.07
N GLN A 102 8.66 -18.48 22.33
CA GLN A 102 9.99 -18.25 22.89
C GLN A 102 10.04 -17.05 23.85
N SER A 103 9.24 -16.00 23.61
CA SER A 103 9.15 -14.86 24.54
C SER A 103 8.43 -15.22 25.84
N LEU A 104 7.39 -16.05 25.77
CA LEU A 104 6.64 -16.52 26.94
C LEU A 104 7.49 -17.48 27.79
N ASN A 105 8.37 -18.24 27.17
CA ASN A 105 9.25 -19.19 27.87
C ASN A 105 10.53 -18.53 28.46
N ARG A 106 10.73 -17.23 28.24
CA ARG A 106 11.85 -16.43 28.76
C ARG A 106 11.45 -15.46 29.88
N SER A 107 10.18 -15.46 30.27
CA SER A 107 9.62 -14.69 31.38
C SER A 107 9.36 -15.61 32.56
#